data_AF-A0A961GSP7-F1
#
_entry.id   AF-A0A961GSP7-F1
#
_cell.length_a   1.000
_cell.length_b   1.000
_cell.length_c   1.000
_cell.angle_alpha   90.00
_cell.angle_beta   90.00
_cell.angle_gamma   90.00
#
_symmetry.space_group_name_H-M   'P 1'
#
loop_
_entity.id
_entity.type
_entity.pdbx_description
1 polymer ?
#
loop_
_entity_poly.entity_id
_entity_poly.type
_entity_poly.pdbx_seq_one_letter_code
_entity_poly.pdbx_strand_id
1 'polypeptide(L)'
;MLNLPGVRPDHAHRTITQHCADAGIEAPDGVRYALDIDAVLVIASTPDPEADLRAGIARRDDPKKLAAALTKSAAAIAAADRVGQARTTIGRDLDMVARQALHDDADQVIAQLRPIFDETVAAARAAVDVIGPDTPDSKMLRRPHLKALWDQVGATRNRLSAIQAVRTDLADCAYGTPTEDPSWYVTTTADLEHAEPDLWALVIAGVPIRLNTAAESAAIAADRDRAEAERLALHEARKQRDADNDPMVRAYRRETERARAQAQQRAALQGPQDAA
;
A
#
# COMPACT_ATOMS: atom_id res chain seq x y z
N MET A 1 -3.64 -11.67 32.62
CA MET A 1 -2.77 -11.38 31.45
C MET A 1 -1.57 -10.59 31.96
N LEU A 2 -0.40 -11.19 31.93
CA LEU A 2 0.85 -10.58 32.41
C LEU A 2 1.33 -9.56 31.37
N ASN A 3 1.32 -8.28 31.73
CA ASN A 3 2.01 -7.23 30.98
C ASN A 3 3.51 -7.44 31.12
N LEU A 4 4.17 -7.90 30.06
CA LEU A 4 5.62 -7.85 29.95
C LEU A 4 6.04 -6.39 29.68
N PRO A 5 6.85 -5.76 30.54
CA PRO A 5 7.42 -4.45 30.27
C PRO A 5 8.51 -4.63 29.21
N GLY A 6 8.22 -4.28 27.96
CA GLY A 6 9.20 -4.39 26.87
C GLY A 6 8.61 -4.40 25.46
N VAL A 7 7.33 -4.71 25.29
CA VAL A 7 6.68 -4.56 23.97
C VAL A 7 6.25 -3.10 23.86
N ARG A 8 7.08 -2.30 23.18
CA ARG A 8 6.70 -0.94 22.78
C ARG A 8 5.39 -1.07 21.98
N PRO A 9 4.32 -0.31 22.29
CA PRO A 9 3.27 -0.14 21.30
C PRO A 9 3.95 0.40 20.04
N ASP A 10 3.89 -0.35 18.94
CA ASP A 10 4.47 0.07 17.66
C ASP A 10 3.69 1.28 17.19
N HIS A 11 4.26 2.45 17.46
CA HIS A 11 3.71 3.72 17.07
C HIS A 11 3.97 3.95 15.57
N ALA A 12 2.93 4.41 14.87
CA ALA A 12 2.95 4.57 13.42
C ALA A 12 4.12 5.44 12.95
N HIS A 13 4.42 6.54 13.65
CA HIS A 13 5.52 7.44 13.29
C HIS A 13 6.90 6.74 13.29
N ARG A 14 7.12 5.74 14.15
CA ARG A 14 8.36 4.96 14.18
C ARG A 14 8.41 3.96 13.03
N THR A 15 7.31 3.23 12.83
CA THR A 15 7.18 2.23 11.77
C THR A 15 7.35 2.86 10.39
N ILE A 16 6.64 3.97 10.13
CA ILE A 16 6.74 4.72 8.86
C ILE A 16 8.18 5.22 8.64
N THR A 17 8.83 5.80 9.66
CA THR A 17 10.22 6.24 9.53
C THR A 17 11.14 5.08 9.18
N GLN A 18 10.99 3.94 9.86
CA GLN A 18 11.80 2.76 9.61
C GLN A 18 11.60 2.24 8.18
N HIS A 19 10.35 2.13 7.72
CA HIS A 19 10.06 1.70 6.34
C HIS A 19 10.62 2.68 5.30
N CYS A 20 10.51 3.99 5.51
CA CYS A 20 11.14 5.00 4.65
C CYS A 20 12.65 4.82 4.59
N ALA A 21 13.32 4.61 5.74
CA ALA A 21 14.75 4.38 5.80
C ALA A 21 15.18 3.09 5.11
N ASP A 22 14.43 1.99 5.31
CA ASP A 22 14.68 0.69 4.66
C ASP A 22 14.44 0.74 3.15
N ALA A 23 13.51 1.58 2.69
CA ALA A 23 13.29 1.92 1.29
C ALA A 23 14.26 3.01 0.77
N GLY A 24 15.09 3.59 1.66
CA GLY A 24 16.14 4.58 1.41
C GLY A 24 15.65 5.90 0.86
N ILE A 25 14.51 6.35 1.35
CA ILE A 25 13.96 7.68 1.16
C ILE A 25 13.94 8.43 2.49
N GLU A 26 13.79 9.75 2.43
CA GLU A 26 13.52 10.53 3.64
C GLU A 26 12.03 10.46 3.99
N ALA A 27 11.74 10.22 5.27
CA ALA A 27 10.38 10.32 5.78
C ALA A 27 9.88 11.79 5.70
N PRO A 28 8.58 12.01 5.46
CA PRO A 28 7.98 13.35 5.46
C PRO A 28 8.25 14.14 6.74
N ASP A 29 8.32 15.47 6.63
CA ASP A 29 8.68 16.36 7.74
C ASP A 29 7.80 16.16 8.98
N GLY A 30 6.50 15.99 8.79
CA GLY A 30 5.57 15.74 9.91
C GLY A 30 5.78 14.39 10.59
N VAL A 31 6.23 13.37 9.85
CA VAL A 31 6.61 12.06 10.42
C VAL A 31 7.88 12.18 11.24
N ARG A 32 8.90 12.88 10.70
CA ARG A 32 10.17 13.13 11.42
C ARG A 32 9.95 13.95 12.68
N TYR A 33 9.13 14.99 12.60
CA TYR A 33 8.73 15.79 13.75
C TYR A 33 8.07 14.93 14.85
N ALA A 34 7.13 14.05 14.47
CA ALA A 34 6.50 13.15 15.44
C ALA A 34 7.51 12.20 16.11
N LEU A 35 8.46 11.68 15.34
CA LEU A 35 9.56 10.85 15.85
C LEU A 35 10.47 11.61 16.81
N ASP A 36 10.85 12.85 16.48
CA ASP A 36 11.71 13.69 17.32
C ASP A 36 11.04 14.02 18.64
N ILE A 37 9.74 14.35 18.63
CA ILE A 37 8.97 14.60 19.86
C ILE A 37 8.89 13.33 20.72
N ASP A 38 8.58 12.17 20.13
CA ASP A 38 8.56 10.92 20.89
C ASP A 38 9.94 10.56 21.44
N ALA A 39 11.03 10.80 20.70
CA ALA A 39 12.40 10.59 21.18
C ALA A 39 12.72 11.49 22.39
N VAL A 40 12.34 12.77 22.36
CA VAL A 40 12.48 13.69 23.48
C VAL A 40 11.66 13.22 24.69
N LEU A 41 10.42 12.75 24.47
CA LEU A 41 9.55 12.23 25.53
C LEU A 41 10.11 10.93 26.13
N VAL A 42 10.70 10.03 25.32
CA VAL A 42 11.39 8.83 25.81
C VAL A 42 12.50 9.24 26.77
N ILE A 43 13.42 10.10 26.32
CA ILE A 43 14.57 10.55 27.13
C ILE A 43 14.10 11.18 28.44
N ALA A 44 13.09 12.04 28.38
CA ALA A 44 12.53 12.71 29.56
C ALA A 44 11.82 11.73 30.52
N SER A 45 11.26 10.62 30.01
CA SER A 45 10.59 9.57 30.80
C SER A 45 11.55 8.51 31.37
N THR A 46 12.82 8.49 30.94
CA THR A 46 13.81 7.50 31.38
C THR A 46 15.10 8.18 31.87
N PRO A 47 15.05 8.97 32.96
CA PRO A 47 16.25 9.55 33.54
C PRO A 47 17.18 8.43 34.05
N ASP A 48 18.49 8.58 33.83
CA ASP A 48 19.53 7.69 34.38
C ASP A 48 20.35 8.42 35.46
N PRO A 49 19.76 8.60 36.66
CA PRO A 49 20.41 9.33 37.74
C PRO A 49 21.66 8.62 38.26
N GLU A 50 21.78 7.31 38.03
CA GLU A 50 22.95 6.53 38.47
C GLU A 50 24.14 6.81 37.55
N ALA A 51 23.96 6.84 36.23
CA ALA A 51 25.01 7.25 35.31
C ALA A 51 25.45 8.70 35.57
N ASP A 52 24.53 9.61 35.82
CA ASP A 52 24.83 11.01 36.16
C ASP A 52 25.68 11.12 37.44
N LEU A 53 25.32 10.34 38.47
CA LEU A 53 26.05 10.30 39.73
C LEU A 53 27.44 9.66 39.56
N ARG A 54 27.54 8.54 38.83
CA ARG A 54 28.83 7.90 38.49
C ARG A 54 29.74 8.85 37.72
N ALA A 55 29.20 9.61 36.78
CA ALA A 55 29.95 10.62 36.04
C ALA A 55 30.46 11.75 36.95
N GLY A 56 29.64 12.21 37.91
CA GLY A 56 30.06 13.19 38.92
C GLY A 56 31.17 12.67 39.84
N ILE A 57 31.08 11.42 40.29
CA ILE A 57 32.12 10.76 41.08
C ILE A 57 33.42 10.65 40.28
N ALA A 58 33.35 10.24 39.01
CA ALA A 58 34.51 10.12 38.12
C ALA A 58 35.22 11.48 37.93
N ARG A 59 34.47 12.58 37.86
CA ARG A 59 35.00 13.96 37.82
C ARG A 59 35.53 14.48 39.16
N ARG A 60 35.34 13.73 40.26
CA ARG A 60 35.65 14.15 41.64
C ARG A 60 34.93 15.45 42.03
N ASP A 61 33.66 15.57 41.66
CA ASP A 61 32.81 16.68 42.09
C ASP A 61 32.72 16.72 43.64
N ASP A 62 32.71 17.92 44.22
CA ASP A 62 32.60 18.12 45.68
C ASP A 62 31.33 17.44 46.25
N PRO A 63 31.38 16.86 47.47
CA PRO A 63 30.23 16.17 48.06
C PRO A 63 28.93 16.99 48.10
N LYS A 64 28.99 18.31 48.29
CA LYS A 64 27.80 19.17 48.24
C LYS A 64 27.22 19.26 46.83
N LYS A 65 28.05 19.26 45.80
CA LYS A 65 27.60 19.19 44.40
C LYS A 65 26.93 17.85 44.10
N LEU A 66 27.49 16.75 44.60
CA LEU A 66 26.89 15.42 44.46
C LEU A 66 25.55 15.31 45.19
N ALA A 67 25.42 15.87 46.40
CA ALA A 67 24.17 15.91 47.14
C ALA A 67 23.09 16.75 46.41
N ALA A 68 23.45 17.91 45.85
CA ALA A 68 22.54 18.71 45.05
C ALA A 68 22.11 17.99 43.76
N ALA A 69 23.03 17.26 43.12
CA ALA A 69 22.72 16.42 41.96
C ALA A 69 21.73 15.30 42.32
N LEU A 70 21.90 14.63 43.47
CA LEU A 70 20.95 13.63 43.97
C LEU A 70 19.54 14.21 44.18
N THR A 71 19.41 15.40 44.75
CA THR A 71 18.10 16.07 44.91
C THR A 71 17.47 16.40 43.56
N LYS A 72 18.26 16.90 42.60
CA LYS A 72 17.78 17.17 41.23
C LYS A 72 17.34 15.88 40.52
N SER A 73 18.09 14.81 40.67
CA SER A 73 17.78 13.49 40.14
C SER A 73 16.49 12.93 40.73
N ALA A 74 16.26 13.05 42.04
CA ALA A 74 15.01 12.62 42.68
C ALA A 74 13.79 13.38 42.13
N ALA A 75 13.91 14.69 41.90
CA ALA A 75 12.87 15.48 41.25
C ALA A 75 12.65 15.07 39.79
N ALA A 76 13.72 14.74 39.05
CA ALA A 76 13.63 14.26 37.68
C ALA A 76 12.92 12.91 37.57
N ILE A 77 13.16 11.98 38.50
CA ILE A 77 12.45 10.69 38.57
C ILE A 77 10.95 10.91 38.79
N ALA A 78 10.56 11.78 39.73
CA ALA A 78 9.15 12.09 39.97
C ALA A 78 8.46 12.77 38.77
N ALA A 79 9.20 13.56 37.99
CA ALA A 79 8.72 14.15 36.74
C ALA A 79 8.60 13.09 35.62
N ALA A 80 9.55 12.15 35.55
CA ALA A 80 9.61 11.12 34.53
C ALA A 80 8.37 10.22 34.51
N ASP A 81 7.84 9.83 35.68
CA ASP A 81 6.60 9.05 35.76
C ASP A 81 5.41 9.78 35.11
N ARG A 82 5.30 11.09 35.35
CA ARG A 82 4.24 11.93 34.74
C ARG A 82 4.43 12.07 33.24
N VAL A 83 5.68 12.22 32.79
CA VAL A 83 6.01 12.27 31.36
C VAL A 83 5.70 10.94 30.68
N GLY A 84 6.02 9.81 31.30
CA GLY A 84 5.69 8.48 30.78
C GLY A 84 4.18 8.26 30.61
N GLN A 85 3.38 8.74 31.57
CA GLN A 85 1.91 8.72 31.45
C GLN A 85 1.44 9.63 30.31
N ALA A 86 1.90 10.88 30.26
CA ALA A 86 1.52 11.84 29.22
C ALA A 86 1.91 11.34 27.81
N ARG A 87 3.07 10.71 27.68
CA ARG A 87 3.57 10.13 26.43
C ARG A 87 2.64 9.07 25.86
N THR A 88 1.97 8.27 26.71
CA THR A 88 1.01 7.27 26.23
C THR A 88 -0.20 7.94 25.56
N THR A 89 -0.66 9.07 26.11
CA THR A 89 -1.76 9.86 25.53
C THR A 89 -1.30 10.58 24.27
N ILE A 90 -0.18 11.30 24.35
CA ILE A 90 0.40 12.09 23.25
C ILE A 90 0.82 11.19 22.08
N GLY A 91 1.22 9.94 22.32
CA GLY A 91 1.63 9.01 21.27
C GLY A 91 0.55 8.81 20.20
N ARG A 92 -0.74 8.82 20.57
CA ARG A 92 -1.84 8.75 19.59
C ARG A 92 -1.94 10.02 18.74
N ASP A 93 -1.72 11.18 19.34
CA ASP A 93 -1.72 12.46 18.63
C ASP A 93 -0.55 12.55 17.66
N LEU A 94 0.64 12.06 18.06
CA LEU A 94 1.82 11.95 17.20
C LEU A 94 1.60 10.98 16.05
N ASP A 95 0.93 9.85 16.30
CA ASP A 95 0.58 8.89 15.24
C ASP A 95 -0.40 9.50 14.23
N MET A 96 -1.37 10.30 14.70
CA MET A 96 -2.29 11.03 13.81
C MET A 96 -1.54 12.07 12.97
N VAL A 97 -0.61 12.84 13.57
CA VAL A 97 0.23 13.81 12.85
C VAL A 97 1.07 13.12 11.78
N ALA A 98 1.72 12.01 12.11
CA ALA A 98 2.55 11.28 11.16
C ALA A 98 1.75 10.67 10.01
N ARG A 99 0.58 10.07 10.29
CA ARG A 99 -0.30 9.53 9.25
C ARG A 99 -0.83 10.62 8.33
N GLN A 100 -1.23 11.76 8.88
CA GLN A 100 -1.70 12.89 8.09
C GLN A 100 -0.57 13.44 7.19
N ALA A 101 0.63 13.63 7.74
CA ALA A 101 1.78 14.09 6.97
C ALA A 101 2.15 13.11 5.85
N LEU A 102 2.12 11.80 6.12
CA LEU A 102 2.36 10.79 5.10
C LEU A 102 1.30 10.83 3.98
N HIS A 103 0.03 11.02 4.32
CA HIS A 103 -1.04 11.18 3.35
C HIS A 103 -0.86 12.45 2.49
N ASP A 104 -0.56 13.59 3.12
CA ASP A 104 -0.47 14.88 2.44
C ASP A 104 0.75 14.95 1.51
N ASP A 105 1.86 14.30 1.88
CA ASP A 105 3.10 14.25 1.10
C ASP A 105 3.21 12.96 0.23
N ALA A 106 2.12 12.19 0.10
CA ALA A 106 2.13 10.87 -0.54
C ALA A 106 2.70 10.86 -1.97
N ASP A 107 2.29 11.82 -2.81
CA ASP A 107 2.79 11.94 -4.18
C ASP A 107 4.31 12.23 -4.21
N GLN A 108 4.81 13.02 -3.26
CA GLN A 108 6.23 13.32 -3.13
C GLN A 108 7.00 12.08 -2.64
N VAL A 109 6.43 11.29 -1.72
CA VAL A 109 7.00 10.01 -1.29
C VAL A 109 7.12 9.05 -2.48
N ILE A 110 6.05 8.90 -3.27
CA ILE A 110 6.09 8.09 -4.50
C ILE A 110 7.14 8.61 -5.48
N ALA A 111 7.25 9.94 -5.67
CA ALA A 111 8.27 10.53 -6.53
C ALA A 111 9.71 10.22 -6.08
N GLN A 112 9.98 10.18 -4.77
CA GLN A 112 11.27 9.75 -4.23
C GLN A 112 11.52 8.24 -4.44
N LEU A 113 10.48 7.41 -4.27
CA LEU A 113 10.58 5.96 -4.42
C LEU A 113 10.79 5.51 -5.87
N ARG A 114 10.21 6.22 -6.85
CA ARG A 114 10.27 5.84 -8.27
C ARG A 114 11.66 5.48 -8.80
N PRO A 115 12.67 6.36 -8.72
CA PRO A 115 14.00 6.01 -9.24
C PRO A 115 14.61 4.80 -8.53
N ILE A 116 14.37 4.66 -7.22
CA ILE A 116 14.84 3.51 -6.42
C ILE A 116 14.12 2.24 -6.86
N PHE A 117 12.81 2.31 -7.08
CA PHE A 117 11.99 1.21 -7.57
C PHE A 117 12.48 0.74 -8.95
N ASP A 118 12.67 1.67 -9.89
CA ASP A 118 13.12 1.36 -11.25
C ASP A 118 14.50 0.69 -11.26
N GLU A 119 15.45 1.20 -10.47
CA GLU A 119 16.77 0.59 -10.28
C GLU A 119 16.67 -0.81 -9.67
N THR A 120 15.84 -0.95 -8.63
CA THR A 120 15.64 -2.22 -7.92
C THR A 120 15.02 -3.27 -8.83
N VAL A 121 14.02 -2.90 -9.64
CA VAL A 121 13.39 -3.77 -10.64
C VAL A 121 14.40 -4.18 -11.72
N ALA A 122 15.19 -3.25 -12.23
CA ALA A 122 16.21 -3.55 -13.24
C ALA A 122 17.26 -4.54 -12.69
N ALA A 123 17.72 -4.32 -11.46
CA ALA A 123 18.64 -5.23 -10.77
C ALA A 123 18.01 -6.61 -10.53
N ALA A 124 16.73 -6.66 -10.17
CA ALA A 124 15.99 -7.90 -9.95
C ALA A 124 15.93 -8.74 -11.24
N ARG A 125 15.52 -8.10 -12.35
CA ARG A 125 15.41 -8.76 -13.66
C ARG A 125 16.75 -9.29 -14.15
N ALA A 126 17.79 -8.46 -14.09
CA ALA A 126 19.14 -8.85 -14.48
C ALA A 126 19.65 -10.08 -13.69
N ALA A 127 19.27 -10.18 -12.41
CA ALA A 127 19.67 -11.31 -11.58
C ALA A 127 18.80 -12.56 -11.82
N VAL A 128 17.49 -12.40 -12.01
CA VAL A 128 16.55 -13.49 -12.35
C VAL A 128 16.91 -14.12 -13.70
N ASP A 129 17.31 -13.32 -14.70
CA ASP A 129 17.74 -13.83 -16.02
C ASP A 129 18.95 -14.77 -15.95
N VAL A 130 19.78 -14.65 -14.90
CA VAL A 130 21.01 -15.45 -14.74
C VAL A 130 20.81 -16.65 -13.81
N ILE A 131 20.11 -16.47 -12.68
CA ILE A 131 19.95 -17.51 -11.65
C ILE A 131 18.66 -18.32 -11.84
N GLY A 132 17.67 -17.74 -12.52
CA GLY A 132 16.29 -18.22 -12.51
C GLY A 132 15.48 -17.62 -11.35
N PRO A 133 14.14 -17.76 -11.39
CA PRO A 133 13.23 -17.20 -10.39
C PRO A 133 13.20 -17.99 -9.07
N ASP A 134 13.61 -19.26 -9.11
CA ASP A 134 13.54 -20.19 -7.99
C ASP A 134 14.82 -20.19 -7.13
N THR A 135 14.72 -20.75 -5.93
CA THR A 135 15.88 -20.88 -5.04
C THR A 135 16.96 -21.74 -5.72
N PRO A 136 18.18 -21.20 -5.94
CA PRO A 136 19.24 -21.94 -6.61
C PRO A 136 19.67 -23.15 -5.79
N ASP A 137 20.07 -24.22 -6.48
CA ASP A 137 20.53 -25.42 -5.81
C ASP A 137 21.84 -25.18 -5.04
N SER A 138 22.11 -26.06 -4.07
CA SER A 138 23.33 -25.97 -3.25
C SER A 138 24.63 -26.12 -4.05
N LYS A 139 24.59 -26.59 -5.31
CA LYS A 139 25.76 -26.71 -6.19
C LYS A 139 26.06 -25.40 -6.91
N MET A 140 25.04 -24.66 -7.32
CA MET A 140 25.15 -23.31 -7.88
C MET A 140 25.74 -22.36 -6.85
N LEU A 141 25.24 -22.40 -5.60
CA LEU A 141 25.72 -21.52 -4.52
C LEU A 141 27.15 -21.81 -4.05
N ARG A 142 27.77 -22.91 -4.46
CA ARG A 142 29.21 -23.16 -4.22
C ARG A 142 30.11 -22.32 -5.12
N ARG A 143 29.60 -21.78 -6.22
CA ARG A 143 30.35 -20.90 -7.12
C ARG A 143 30.30 -19.48 -6.57
N PRO A 144 31.45 -18.85 -6.21
CA PRO A 144 31.44 -17.55 -5.51
C PRO A 144 30.69 -16.44 -6.25
N HIS A 145 30.78 -16.40 -7.58
CA HIS A 145 30.08 -15.41 -8.40
C HIS A 145 28.56 -15.60 -8.39
N LEU A 146 28.06 -16.84 -8.44
CA LEU A 146 26.62 -17.13 -8.35
C LEU A 146 26.08 -16.88 -6.95
N LYS A 147 26.88 -17.16 -5.91
CA LYS A 147 26.51 -16.81 -4.54
C LYS A 147 26.38 -15.30 -4.36
N ALA A 148 27.35 -14.53 -4.84
CA ALA A 148 27.29 -13.07 -4.76
C ALA A 148 26.07 -12.50 -5.49
N LEU A 149 25.75 -13.06 -6.67
CA LEU A 149 24.57 -12.66 -7.42
C LEU A 149 23.26 -13.07 -6.72
N TRP A 150 23.22 -14.23 -6.05
CA TRP A 150 22.07 -14.63 -5.22
C TRP A 150 21.90 -13.74 -3.98
N ASP A 151 23.00 -13.37 -3.32
CA ASP A 151 22.97 -12.43 -2.21
C ASP A 151 22.44 -11.05 -2.69
N GLN A 152 22.76 -10.65 -3.94
CA GLN A 152 22.17 -9.48 -4.59
C GLN A 152 20.67 -9.64 -4.85
N VAL A 153 20.20 -10.80 -5.32
CA VAL A 153 18.74 -11.09 -5.43
C VAL A 153 18.06 -10.91 -4.08
N GLY A 154 18.64 -11.44 -3.00
CA GLY A 154 18.11 -11.29 -1.65
C GLY A 154 18.02 -9.82 -1.21
N ALA A 155 19.07 -9.03 -1.46
CA ALA A 155 19.09 -7.61 -1.17
C ALA A 155 18.00 -6.85 -1.96
N THR A 156 17.87 -7.13 -3.25
CA THR A 156 16.86 -6.53 -4.12
C THR A 156 15.44 -6.90 -3.68
N ARG A 157 15.21 -8.17 -3.29
CA ARG A 157 13.92 -8.61 -2.76
C ARG A 157 13.57 -7.88 -1.47
N ASN A 158 14.51 -7.77 -0.54
CA ASN A 158 14.30 -7.02 0.70
C ASN A 158 13.99 -5.55 0.40
N ARG A 159 14.65 -4.95 -0.60
CA ARG A 159 14.39 -3.57 -1.01
C ARG A 159 13.00 -3.38 -1.62
N LEU A 160 12.55 -4.30 -2.48
CA LEU A 160 11.18 -4.29 -3.00
C LEU A 160 10.15 -4.45 -1.87
N SER A 161 10.40 -5.34 -0.91
CA SER A 161 9.54 -5.48 0.27
C SER A 161 9.50 -4.22 1.12
N ALA A 162 10.61 -3.49 1.28
CA ALA A 162 10.63 -2.20 1.97
C ALA A 162 9.81 -1.14 1.22
N ILE A 163 9.90 -1.09 -0.11
CA ILE A 163 9.05 -0.20 -0.93
C ILE A 163 7.56 -0.55 -0.77
N GLN A 164 7.22 -1.85 -0.78
CA GLN A 164 5.85 -2.33 -0.51
C GLN A 164 5.38 -1.99 0.90
N ALA A 165 6.27 -1.97 1.90
CA ALA A 165 5.94 -1.57 3.26
C ALA A 165 5.55 -0.08 3.32
N VAL A 166 6.32 0.80 2.68
CA VAL A 166 5.93 2.23 2.57
C VAL A 166 4.60 2.40 1.83
N ARG A 167 4.35 1.60 0.78
CA ARG A 167 3.07 1.59 0.07
C ARG A 167 1.94 1.13 0.99
N THR A 168 2.18 0.17 1.86
CA THR A 168 1.23 -0.28 2.88
C THR A 168 0.91 0.83 3.86
N ASP A 169 1.93 1.55 4.34
CA ASP A 169 1.71 2.70 5.22
C ASP A 169 0.85 3.78 4.53
N LEU A 170 1.08 4.04 3.25
CA LEU A 170 0.25 4.96 2.46
C LEU A 170 -1.21 4.48 2.37
N ALA A 171 -1.43 3.19 2.11
CA ALA A 171 -2.77 2.59 2.09
C ALA A 171 -3.48 2.74 3.44
N ASP A 172 -2.76 2.46 4.53
CA ASP A 172 -3.25 2.58 5.91
C ASP A 172 -3.55 4.02 6.32
N CYS A 173 -3.01 5.00 5.58
CA CYS A 173 -3.32 6.42 5.71
C CYS A 173 -4.42 6.88 4.74
N ALA A 174 -5.17 5.94 4.15
CA ALA A 174 -6.24 6.18 3.18
C ALA A 174 -5.78 6.80 1.84
N TYR A 175 -4.50 6.70 1.50
CA TYR A 175 -3.99 7.09 0.20
C TYR A 175 -4.16 5.94 -0.81
N GLY A 176 -5.29 5.97 -1.53
CA GLY A 176 -5.63 5.08 -2.65
C GLY A 176 -6.12 3.67 -2.25
N THR A 177 -6.19 2.75 -3.22
CA THR A 177 -6.70 1.37 -3.04
C THR A 177 -5.75 0.50 -2.20
N PRO A 178 -6.18 -0.63 -1.62
CA PRO A 178 -5.30 -1.53 -0.84
C PRO A 178 -4.03 -1.98 -1.59
N THR A 179 -3.00 -2.40 -0.85
CA THR A 179 -1.66 -2.77 -1.39
C THR A 179 -1.64 -3.92 -2.37
N GLU A 180 -2.64 -4.79 -2.30
CA GLU A 180 -2.80 -5.98 -3.13
C GLU A 180 -3.25 -5.66 -4.57
N ASP A 181 -3.61 -4.41 -4.86
CA ASP A 181 -4.04 -3.98 -6.19
C ASP A 181 -2.84 -3.84 -7.15
N PRO A 182 -2.71 -4.67 -8.20
CA PRO A 182 -1.57 -4.63 -9.10
C PRO A 182 -1.50 -3.35 -9.94
N SER A 183 -2.59 -2.57 -10.01
CA SER A 183 -2.61 -1.27 -10.72
C SER A 183 -1.60 -0.28 -10.18
N TRP A 184 -1.05 -0.50 -8.98
CA TRP A 184 0.04 0.30 -8.41
C TRP A 184 1.40 0.05 -9.06
N TYR A 185 1.56 -1.09 -9.74
CA TYR A 185 2.85 -1.53 -10.24
C TYR A 185 2.87 -1.72 -11.76
N VAL A 186 1.73 -1.73 -12.46
CA VAL A 186 1.69 -1.93 -13.91
C VAL A 186 1.62 -0.63 -14.71
N THR A 187 2.00 -0.67 -15.99
CA THR A 187 2.01 0.53 -16.83
C THR A 187 0.69 0.80 -17.55
N THR A 188 -0.05 -0.25 -17.92
CA THR A 188 -1.27 -0.15 -18.72
C THR A 188 -2.37 -1.08 -18.23
N THR A 189 -3.59 -0.86 -18.71
CA THR A 189 -4.73 -1.76 -18.49
C THR A 189 -4.49 -3.16 -19.02
N ALA A 190 -3.80 -3.30 -20.16
CA ALA A 190 -3.50 -4.62 -20.74
C ALA A 190 -2.56 -5.43 -19.84
N ASP A 191 -1.60 -4.77 -19.21
CA ASP A 191 -0.70 -5.39 -18.24
C ASP A 191 -1.46 -5.86 -16.98
N LEU A 192 -2.51 -5.12 -16.58
CA LEU A 192 -3.33 -5.42 -15.41
C LEU A 192 -4.16 -6.70 -15.57
N GLU A 193 -4.63 -7.03 -16.78
CA GLU A 193 -5.46 -8.23 -17.04
C GLU A 193 -4.75 -9.56 -16.68
N HIS A 194 -3.42 -9.55 -16.65
CA HIS A 194 -2.59 -10.71 -16.37
C HIS A 194 -1.66 -10.51 -15.17
N ALA A 195 -1.86 -9.43 -14.41
CA ALA A 195 -1.01 -9.07 -13.31
C ALA A 195 -1.32 -9.91 -12.06
N GLU A 196 -0.27 -10.50 -11.49
CA GLU A 196 -0.34 -11.12 -10.16
C GLU A 196 -0.30 -10.03 -9.06
N PRO A 197 -0.95 -10.24 -7.90
CA PRO A 197 -0.88 -9.32 -6.77
C PRO A 197 0.53 -9.20 -6.17
N ASP A 198 1.36 -10.23 -6.32
CA ASP A 198 2.73 -10.24 -5.80
C ASP A 198 3.68 -9.49 -6.73
N LEU A 199 4.32 -8.43 -6.22
CA LEU A 199 5.29 -7.63 -6.96
C LEU A 199 6.47 -8.46 -7.46
N TRP A 200 6.92 -9.46 -6.69
CA TRP A 200 8.01 -10.32 -7.15
C TRP A 200 7.58 -11.19 -8.33
N ALA A 201 6.35 -11.71 -8.32
CA ALA A 201 5.77 -12.40 -9.46
C ALA A 201 5.68 -11.49 -10.71
N LEU A 202 5.31 -10.22 -10.55
CA LEU A 202 5.30 -9.24 -11.65
C LEU A 202 6.70 -9.00 -12.24
N VAL A 203 7.72 -8.95 -11.39
CA VAL A 203 9.13 -8.84 -11.82
C VAL A 203 9.53 -10.05 -12.66
N ILE A 204 9.20 -11.26 -12.19
CA ILE A 204 9.51 -12.53 -12.88
C ILE A 204 8.76 -12.65 -14.21
N ALA A 205 7.49 -12.22 -14.26
CA ALA A 205 6.67 -12.30 -15.47
C ALA A 205 7.18 -11.40 -16.62
N GLY A 206 8.09 -10.47 -16.34
CA GLY A 206 8.68 -9.58 -17.34
C GLY A 206 7.74 -8.48 -17.87
N VAL A 207 6.55 -8.34 -17.26
CA VAL A 207 5.55 -7.31 -17.61
C VAL A 207 6.12 -5.92 -17.33
N PRO A 208 5.94 -4.89 -18.17
CA PRO A 208 6.36 -3.53 -17.84
C PRO A 208 5.77 -3.07 -16.50
N ILE A 209 6.64 -2.70 -15.56
CA ILE A 209 6.23 -2.24 -14.22
C ILE A 209 6.78 -0.85 -13.92
N ARG A 210 6.00 -0.07 -13.16
CA ARG A 210 6.31 1.26 -12.66
C ARG A 210 5.59 1.49 -11.34
N LEU A 211 6.15 2.29 -10.44
CA LEU A 211 5.45 2.69 -9.21
C LEU A 211 4.50 3.87 -9.47
N ASN A 212 3.19 3.60 -9.48
CA ASN A 212 2.14 4.57 -9.74
C ASN A 212 1.80 5.42 -8.52
N THR A 213 1.32 6.64 -8.76
CA THR A 213 0.55 7.42 -7.78
C THR A 213 -0.87 6.88 -7.66
N ALA A 214 -1.62 7.33 -6.63
CA ALA A 214 -3.04 6.97 -6.48
C ALA A 214 -3.87 7.36 -7.73
N ALA A 215 -3.58 8.53 -8.30
CA ALA A 215 -4.29 9.02 -9.50
C ALA A 215 -4.01 8.14 -10.73
N GLU A 216 -2.76 7.74 -10.95
CA GLU A 216 -2.39 6.87 -12.08
C GLU A 216 -2.93 5.45 -11.90
N SER A 217 -2.84 4.88 -10.70
CA SER A 217 -3.43 3.57 -10.39
C SER A 217 -4.95 3.59 -10.63
N ALA A 218 -5.64 4.62 -10.12
CA ALA A 218 -7.09 4.77 -10.31
C ALA A 218 -7.46 4.92 -11.79
N ALA A 219 -6.65 5.63 -12.59
CA ALA A 219 -6.87 5.74 -14.02
C ALA A 219 -6.75 4.38 -14.74
N ILE A 220 -5.72 3.59 -14.41
CA ILE A 220 -5.52 2.24 -14.98
C ILE A 220 -6.70 1.32 -14.61
N ALA A 221 -7.12 1.34 -13.33
CA ALA A 221 -8.25 0.55 -12.85
C ALA A 221 -9.57 0.98 -13.51
N ALA A 222 -9.82 2.29 -13.63
CA ALA A 222 -11.02 2.81 -14.28
C ALA A 222 -11.06 2.47 -15.78
N ASP A 223 -9.92 2.46 -16.46
CA ASP A 223 -9.84 2.03 -17.86
C ASP A 223 -10.13 0.52 -18.01
N ARG A 224 -9.66 -0.32 -17.07
CA ARG A 224 -10.02 -1.76 -17.01
C ARG A 224 -11.53 -1.93 -16.85
N ASP A 225 -12.12 -1.27 -15.86
CA ASP A 225 -13.53 -1.43 -15.55
C ASP A 225 -14.41 -0.96 -16.73
N ARG A 226 -13.97 0.07 -17.46
CA ARG A 226 -14.62 0.51 -18.71
C ARG A 226 -14.53 -0.57 -19.81
N ALA A 227 -13.35 -1.13 -20.03
CA ALA A 227 -13.13 -2.18 -21.03
C ALA A 227 -13.94 -3.45 -20.73
N GLU A 228 -14.04 -3.85 -19.46
CA GLU A 228 -14.87 -4.98 -19.02
C GLU A 228 -16.36 -4.71 -19.22
N ALA A 229 -16.84 -3.51 -18.87
CA ALA A 229 -18.23 -3.12 -19.08
C ALA A 229 -18.60 -3.12 -20.58
N GLU A 230 -17.72 -2.62 -21.45
CA GLU A 230 -17.92 -2.66 -22.91
C GLU A 230 -17.96 -4.09 -23.44
N ARG A 231 -17.07 -4.98 -22.96
CA ARG A 231 -17.07 -6.40 -23.32
C ARG A 231 -18.37 -7.11 -22.91
N LEU A 232 -18.86 -6.84 -21.70
CA LEU A 232 -20.13 -7.39 -21.20
C LEU A 232 -21.31 -6.88 -22.03
N ALA A 233 -21.37 -5.57 -22.32
CA ALA A 233 -22.42 -4.98 -23.15
C ALA A 233 -22.43 -5.58 -24.57
N LEU A 234 -21.26 -5.81 -25.18
CA LEU A 234 -21.16 -6.46 -26.49
C LEU A 234 -21.63 -7.92 -26.44
N HIS A 235 -21.32 -8.65 -25.38
CA HIS A 235 -21.76 -10.03 -25.19
C HIS A 235 -23.30 -10.10 -25.01
N GLU A 236 -23.87 -9.21 -24.18
CA GLU A 236 -25.31 -9.10 -24.00
C GLU A 236 -26.03 -8.69 -25.30
N ALA A 237 -25.49 -7.73 -26.04
CA ALA A 237 -26.04 -7.34 -27.33
C ALA A 237 -26.00 -8.48 -28.35
N ARG A 238 -24.95 -9.32 -28.36
CA ARG A 238 -24.90 -10.55 -29.18
C ARG A 238 -25.99 -11.53 -28.75
N LYS A 239 -26.08 -11.84 -27.46
CA LYS A 239 -27.10 -12.74 -26.90
C LYS A 239 -28.53 -12.27 -27.23
N GLN A 240 -28.79 -10.97 -27.11
CA GLN A 240 -30.09 -10.39 -27.43
C GLN A 240 -30.39 -10.49 -28.94
N ARG A 241 -29.42 -10.18 -29.80
CA ARG A 241 -29.57 -10.37 -31.26
C ARG A 241 -29.84 -11.83 -31.61
N ASP A 242 -29.14 -12.77 -30.99
CA ASP A 242 -29.33 -14.19 -31.25
C ASP A 242 -30.72 -14.66 -30.78
N ALA A 243 -31.19 -14.19 -29.62
CA ALA A 243 -32.55 -14.44 -29.13
C ALA A 243 -33.63 -13.82 -30.04
N ASP A 244 -33.43 -12.61 -30.54
CA ASP A 244 -34.33 -11.96 -31.50
C ASP A 244 -34.30 -12.63 -32.87
N ASN A 245 -33.17 -13.27 -33.21
CA ASN A 245 -32.97 -13.98 -34.46
C ASN A 245 -33.41 -15.45 -34.41
N ASP A 246 -33.84 -15.93 -33.25
CA ASP A 246 -34.32 -17.30 -33.05
C ASP A 246 -35.51 -17.60 -34.00
N PRO A 247 -35.46 -18.71 -34.77
CA PRO A 247 -36.51 -19.07 -35.73
C PRO A 247 -37.91 -19.14 -35.11
N MET A 248 -38.04 -19.66 -33.89
CA MET A 248 -39.31 -19.78 -33.17
C MET A 248 -39.83 -18.42 -32.72
N VAL A 249 -38.95 -17.56 -32.19
CA VAL A 249 -39.31 -16.19 -31.79
C VAL A 249 -39.75 -15.38 -33.00
N ARG A 250 -39.03 -15.50 -34.13
CA ARG A 250 -39.40 -14.85 -35.40
C ARG A 250 -40.72 -15.37 -35.97
N ALA A 251 -40.94 -16.69 -35.94
CA ALA A 251 -42.18 -17.30 -36.41
C ALA A 251 -43.38 -16.82 -35.59
N TYR A 252 -43.25 -16.85 -34.26
CA TYR A 252 -44.27 -16.37 -33.33
C TYR A 252 -44.61 -14.89 -33.54
N ARG A 253 -43.59 -14.02 -33.69
CA ARG A 253 -43.77 -12.58 -33.99
C ARG A 253 -44.55 -12.35 -35.29
N ARG A 254 -44.17 -13.05 -36.37
CA ARG A 254 -44.87 -12.95 -37.66
C ARG A 254 -46.33 -13.39 -37.56
N GLU A 255 -46.61 -14.43 -36.78
CA GLU A 255 -47.97 -14.92 -36.57
C GLU A 255 -48.80 -13.93 -35.74
N THR A 256 -48.24 -13.34 -34.69
CA THR A 256 -48.91 -12.30 -33.89
C THR A 256 -49.16 -11.02 -34.69
N GLU A 257 -48.21 -10.59 -35.52
CA GLU A 257 -48.37 -9.45 -36.43
C GLU A 257 -49.48 -9.69 -37.47
N ARG A 258 -49.53 -10.90 -38.05
CA ARG A 258 -50.62 -11.29 -38.97
C ARG A 258 -51.98 -11.29 -38.27
N ALA A 259 -52.07 -11.83 -37.06
CA ALA A 259 -53.30 -11.84 -36.27
C ALA A 259 -53.78 -10.42 -35.95
N ARG A 260 -52.86 -9.51 -35.59
CA ARG A 260 -53.17 -8.08 -35.36
C ARG A 260 -53.63 -7.37 -36.63
N ALA A 261 -52.95 -7.58 -37.76
CA ALA A 261 -53.34 -7.01 -39.04
C ALA A 261 -54.73 -7.48 -39.49
N GLN A 262 -55.03 -8.76 -39.31
CA GLN A 262 -56.36 -9.32 -39.60
C GLN A 262 -57.45 -8.75 -38.67
N ALA A 263 -57.16 -8.57 -37.38
CA ALA A 263 -58.08 -7.94 -36.45
C ALA A 263 -58.37 -6.47 -36.82
N GLN A 264 -57.34 -5.72 -37.23
CA GLN A 264 -57.49 -4.35 -37.71
C GLN A 264 -58.29 -4.27 -39.01
N GLN A 265 -58.09 -5.19 -39.96
CA GLN A 265 -58.89 -5.28 -41.18
C GLN A 265 -60.36 -5.59 -40.89
N ARG A 266 -60.64 -6.51 -39.96
CA ARG A 266 -62.02 -6.81 -39.53
C ARG A 266 -62.68 -5.61 -38.86
N ALA A 267 -61.96 -4.89 -38.00
CA ALA A 267 -62.46 -3.67 -37.38
C ALA A 267 -62.70 -2.54 -38.41
N ALA A 268 -61.85 -2.41 -39.43
CA ALA A 268 -62.03 -1.45 -40.51
C ALA A 268 -63.21 -1.78 -41.45
N LEU A 269 -63.48 -3.07 -41.67
CA LEU A 269 -64.63 -3.56 -42.43
C LEU A 269 -65.95 -3.48 -41.63
N GLN A 270 -65.89 -3.35 -40.30
CA GLN A 270 -67.03 -3.09 -39.41
C GLN A 270 -67.22 -1.59 -39.11
N GLY A 271 -66.66 -0.70 -39.95
CA GLY A 271 -67.01 0.73 -39.97
C GLY A 271 -68.51 0.97 -40.25
N PRO A 272 -69.06 2.10 -39.80
CA PRO A 272 -70.43 2.21 -39.27
C PRO A 272 -71.49 1.88 -40.32
N GLN A 273 -72.06 0.67 -40.25
CA GLN A 273 -73.28 0.32 -40.99
C GLN A 273 -74.47 -0.03 -40.09
N ASP A 274 -74.35 0.10 -38.76
CA ASP A 274 -75.48 0.01 -37.84
C ASP A 274 -75.83 1.39 -37.24
N ALA A 275 -76.01 2.39 -38.11
CA ALA A 275 -76.66 3.66 -37.76
C ALA A 275 -77.39 4.23 -38.99
N ALA A 276 -78.43 3.52 -39.43
CA ALA A 276 -79.46 4.03 -40.33
C ALA A 276 -80.82 3.42 -39.95
#